data_AF-A0A2N5XH43-F1
#
_entry.id   AF-A0A2N5XH43-F1
#
_cell.length_a   1.000
_cell.length_b   1.000
_cell.length_c   1.000
_cell.angle_alpha   90.00
_cell.angle_beta   90.00
_cell.angle_gamma   90.00
#
_symmetry.space_group_name_H-M   'P 1'
#
loop_
_entity.id
_entity.type
_entity.pdbx_description
1 polymer ?
#
loop_
_entity_poly.entity_id
_entity_poly.type
_entity_poly.pdbx_seq_one_letter_code
_entity_poly.pdbx_strand_id
1 'polypeptide(L)' 'MDPVIVAGAGPTGLTLALALARHGVPSVVLDEADGPPRGGPRSAVLRPDTVALYERLGHRGP' A
#
# COMPACT_ATOMS: atom_id res chain seq x y z
N MET A 1 -22.58 0.46 1.29
CA MET A 1 -21.67 -0.61 1.74
C MET A 1 -20.65 0.07 2.63
N ASP A 2 -20.39 -0.48 3.82
CA ASP A 2 -19.40 0.11 4.72
C ASP A 2 -17.98 -0.09 4.14
N PRO A 3 -17.07 0.89 4.33
CA PRO A 3 -15.71 0.78 3.82
C PRO A 3 -14.92 -0.31 4.55
N VAL A 4 -13.97 -0.94 3.85
CA VAL A 4 -12.99 -1.83 4.46
C VAL A 4 -12.01 -1.00 5.31
N ILE A 5 -11.85 -1.36 6.59
CA ILE A 5 -10.82 -0.77 7.44
C ILE A 5 -9.52 -1.53 7.24
N VAL A 6 -8.46 -0.82 6.86
CA VAL A 6 -7.09 -1.34 6.77
C VAL A 6 -6.29 -0.77 7.93
N ALA A 7 -5.90 -1.64 8.87
CA ALA A 7 -5.06 -1.27 9.99
C ALA A 7 -3.57 -1.37 9.62
N GLY A 8 -2.90 -0.23 9.52
CA GLY A 8 -1.49 -0.05 9.18
C GLY A 8 -1.28 0.52 7.76
N ALA A 9 -0.63 1.68 7.68
CA ALA A 9 -0.12 2.34 6.47
C ALA A 9 1.33 1.92 6.14
N GLY A 10 1.71 0.69 6.50
CA GLY A 10 2.91 0.05 5.99
C GLY A 10 2.78 -0.39 4.52
N PRO A 11 3.85 -0.95 3.92
CA PRO A 11 3.83 -1.40 2.53
C PRO A 11 2.65 -2.34 2.20
N THR A 12 2.34 -3.29 3.08
CA THR A 12 1.24 -4.23 2.90
C THR A 12 -0.13 -3.55 2.89
N GLY A 13 -0.39 -2.68 3.87
CA GLY A 13 -1.70 -2.01 3.99
C GLY A 13 -1.96 -1.01 2.87
N LEU A 14 -0.95 -0.25 2.47
CA LEU A 14 -1.06 0.65 1.31
C LEU A 14 -1.24 -0.14 0.00
N THR A 15 -0.56 -1.27 -0.15
CA THR A 15 -0.74 -2.16 -1.32
C THR A 15 -2.17 -2.71 -1.37
N LEU A 16 -2.73 -3.12 -0.22
CA LEU A 16 -4.12 -3.57 -0.11
C LEU A 16 -5.11 -2.45 -0.46
N ALA A 17 -4.92 -1.25 0.08
CA ALA A 17 -5.77 -0.09 -0.21
C ALA A 17 -5.80 0.23 -1.71
N LEU A 18 -4.64 0.19 -2.38
CA LEU A 18 -4.56 0.36 -3.84
C LEU A 18 -5.31 -0.75 -4.59
N ALA A 19 -5.18 -2.01 -4.16
CA ALA A 19 -5.91 -3.11 -4.76
C ALA A 19 -7.43 -2.95 -4.62
N LEU A 20 -7.91 -2.59 -3.42
CA LEU A 20 -9.33 -2.32 -3.16
C LEU A 20 -9.87 -1.19 -4.03
N ALA A 21 -9.12 -0.08 -4.14
CA ALA A 21 -9.48 1.05 -4.98
C ALA A 21 -9.64 0.64 -6.46
N ARG A 22 -8.75 -0.21 -6.99
CA ARG A 22 -8.86 -0.72 -8.37
C ARG A 22 -10.07 -1.61 -8.60
N HIS A 23 -10.56 -2.28 -7.56
CA HIS A 23 -11.78 -3.09 -7.61
C HIS A 23 -13.05 -2.28 -7.27
N GLY A 24 -12.95 -0.96 -7.09
CA GLY A 24 -14.09 -0.12 -6.74
C GLY A 24 -14.62 -0.36 -5.31
N VAL A 25 -13.80 -0.95 -4.44
CA VAL A 25 -14.16 -1.21 -3.04
C VAL A 25 -13.68 -0.05 -2.18
N PRO A 26 -14.57 0.69 -1.49
CA PRO A 26 -14.17 1.79 -0.62
C PRO A 26 -13.40 1.26 0.60
N SER A 27 -12.32 1.96 0.97
CA SER A 27 -11.48 1.60 2.12
C SER A 27 -10.98 2.81 2.89
N VAL A 28 -10.81 2.65 4.20
CA VAL A 28 -10.18 3.64 5.10
C VAL A 28 -8.92 3.00 5.68
N VAL A 29 -7.78 3.68 5.55
CA VAL A 29 -6.51 3.27 6.16
C VAL A 29 -6.31 4.00 7.47
N LEU A 30 -6.05 3.28 8.54
CA LEU A 30 -5.72 3.81 9.86
C LEU A 30 -4.30 3.41 10.21
N ASP A 31 -3.47 4.34 10.65
CA ASP A 31 -2.13 4.07 11.17
C ASP A 31 -1.97 4.82 12.50
N GLU A 32 -1.20 4.24 13.42
CA GLU A 32 -0.89 4.85 14.71
C GLU A 32 0.18 5.95 14.60
N ALA A 33 0.96 5.94 13.51
CA ALA A 33 2.02 6.90 13.29
C ALA A 33 1.45 8.26 12.84
N ASP A 34 1.84 9.31 13.54
CA ASP A 34 1.49 10.70 13.19
C ASP A 34 2.17 11.22 11.90
N GLY A 35 2.91 10.38 11.18
CA GLY A 35 3.67 10.80 10.01
C GLY A 35 4.55 9.71 9.42
N PRO A 36 5.34 10.06 8.39
CA PRO A 36 6.24 9.12 7.75
C PRO A 36 7.22 8.48 8.75
N PRO A 37 7.66 7.24 8.49
CA PRO A 37 8.53 6.51 9.41
C PRO A 37 9.79 7.32 9.77
N ARG A 38 10.04 7.45 11.07
CA ARG A 38 11.22 8.12 11.62
C ARG A 38 12.40 7.12 11.60
N GLY A 39 13.38 7.33 10.72
CA GLY A 39 14.56 6.48 10.62
C GLY A 39 15.05 6.26 9.19
N GLY A 40 16.02 5.37 9.04
CA GLY A 40 16.54 4.95 7.73
C GLY A 40 15.58 4.03 6.95
N PRO A 41 15.94 3.64 5.72
CA PRO A 41 15.12 2.76 4.89
C PRO A 41 14.83 1.44 5.61
N ARG A 42 13.55 1.09 5.75
CA ARG A 42 13.12 -0.20 6.31
C ARG A 42 13.15 -1.32 5.26
N SER A 43 13.15 -0.94 3.99
CA SER A 43 13.35 -1.81 2.82
C SER A 43 13.91 -0.98 1.67
N ALA A 44 14.85 -1.52 0.90
CA ALA A 44 15.44 -0.84 -0.25
C ALA A 44 15.42 -1.67 -1.55
N VAL A 45 15.01 -2.94 -1.48
CA VAL A 45 15.02 -3.87 -2.62
C VAL A 45 13.61 -4.38 -2.86
N LEU A 46 13.12 -4.20 -4.10
CA LEU A 46 11.91 -4.86 -4.58
C LEU A 46 12.30 -6.07 -5.41
N ARG A 47 11.72 -7.21 -5.11
CA ARG A 47 11.88 -8.42 -5.93
C ARG A 47 11.06 -8.28 -7.23
N PRO A 48 11.42 -8.99 -8.32
CA PRO A 48 10.72 -8.86 -9.60
C PRO A 48 9.21 -9.11 -9.53
N ASP A 49 8.78 -10.07 -8.71
CA ASP A 49 7.37 -10.37 -8.47
C ASP A 49 6.61 -9.21 -7.78
N THR A 50 7.29 -8.51 -6.88
CA THR A 50 6.77 -7.33 -6.17
C THR A 50 6.66 -6.13 -7.12
N VAL A 51 7.64 -5.93 -7.98
CA VAL A 51 7.56 -4.91 -9.05
C VAL A 51 6.39 -5.20 -9.98
N ALA A 52 6.27 -6.45 -10.46
CA ALA A 52 5.17 -6.87 -11.32
C ALA A 52 3.79 -6.72 -10.65
N LEU A 53 3.70 -6.90 -9.32
CA LEU A 53 2.49 -6.58 -8.57
C LEU A 53 2.16 -5.09 -8.65
N TYR A 54 3.13 -4.21 -8.39
CA TYR A 54 2.90 -2.77 -8.43
C TYR A 54 2.54 -2.27 -9.84
N GLU A 55 3.13 -2.85 -10.89
CA GLU A 55 2.74 -2.58 -12.28
C GLU A 55 1.27 -2.90 -12.55
N ARG A 56 0.80 -4.07 -12.10
CA ARG A 56 -0.63 -4.42 -12.19
C ARG A 56 -1.52 -3.47 -11.39
N LEU A 57 -0.99 -2.88 -10.30
CA LEU A 57 -1.69 -1.89 -9.50
C LEU A 57 -1.65 -0.48 -10.12
N GLY A 58 -0.89 -0.27 -11.21
CA GLY A 58 -0.83 0.99 -11.94
C GLY A 58 0.41 1.83 -11.66
N HIS A 59 1.36 1.33 -10.85
CA HIS A 59 2.69 1.92 -10.78
C HIS A 59 3.40 1.67 -12.12
N ARG A 60 3.61 2.72 -12.90
CA ARG A 60 4.52 2.62 -14.04
C ARG A 60 5.92 2.79 -13.45
N GLY A 61 6.78 1.79 -13.67
CA GLY A 61 8.19 1.87 -13.30
C GLY A 61 8.87 3.10 -13.93
N PRO A 62 10.14 3.37 -13.59
CA PRO A 62 10.93 4.36 -14.29
C PRO A 62 10.98 4.09 -15.81
#